data_AF-A0AAJ5PF56-F1
#
_entry.id   AF-A0AAJ5PF56-F1
#
_cell.length_a   1.000
_cell.length_b   1.000
_cell.length_c   1.000
_cell.angle_alpha   90.00
_cell.angle_beta   90.00
_cell.angle_gamma   90.00
#
_symmetry.space_group_name_H-M   'P 1'
#
loop_
_entity.id
_entity.type
_entity.pdbx_description
1 polymer ?
#
loop_
_entity_poly.entity_id
_entity_poly.type
_entity_poly.pdbx_seq_one_letter_code
_entity_poly.pdbx_strand_id
1 'polypeptide(L)'
;MGRVVGSVLCVLALVVTALYGWRIGWFASMTGNDAAASSATADAARNTPQQLARSAAPKPDPSPASKAHRMVNAMDMDTRIGQLVMAPLYAGNDPASLASLIADRHVGSVLIIGKWTGGVASVRAADDQLQGYAPVITA
;
A
#
# COMPACT_ATOMS: atom_id res chain seq x y z
N MET A 1 -31.86 -0.85 22.59
CA MET A 1 -32.22 -0.74 21.16
C MET A 1 -31.97 0.64 20.53
N GLY A 2 -32.27 1.77 21.16
CA GLY A 2 -32.24 3.09 20.49
C GLY A 2 -30.89 3.61 19.96
N ARG A 3 -29.75 3.20 20.54
CA ARG A 3 -28.41 3.68 20.13
C ARG A 3 -27.88 3.02 18.85
N VAL A 4 -28.32 1.79 18.56
CA VAL A 4 -27.92 1.04 17.36
C VAL A 4 -28.66 1.57 16.13
N VAL A 5 -29.94 1.93 16.31
CA VAL A 5 -30.77 2.50 15.23
C VAL A 5 -30.21 3.84 14.72
N GLY A 6 -29.73 4.71 15.63
CA GLY A 6 -29.11 5.98 15.25
C GLY A 6 -27.79 5.83 14.49
N SER A 7 -26.97 4.84 14.86
CA SER A 7 -25.69 4.57 14.20
C SER A 7 -25.88 4.02 12.79
N VAL A 8 -26.87 3.14 12.58
CA VAL A 8 -27.16 2.56 11.26
C VAL A 8 -27.73 3.61 10.31
N LEU A 9 -28.58 4.52 10.79
CA LEU A 9 -29.10 5.64 10.00
C LEU A 9 -28.00 6.61 9.54
N CYS A 10 -27.01 6.91 10.39
CA CYS A 10 -25.90 7.79 10.02
C CYS A 10 -25.00 7.17 8.94
N VAL A 11 -24.69 5.88 9.05
CA VAL A 11 -23.85 5.20 8.05
C VAL A 11 -24.55 5.14 6.70
N LEU A 12 -25.86 4.86 6.67
CA LEU A 12 -26.64 4.86 5.43
C LEU A 12 -26.70 6.26 4.78
N ALA A 13 -26.86 7.33 5.57
CA ALA A 13 -26.87 8.70 5.05
C ALA A 13 -25.52 9.12 4.41
N LEU A 14 -24.40 8.67 4.97
CA LEU A 14 -23.06 8.94 4.44
C LEU A 14 -22.79 8.18 3.13
N VAL A 15 -23.26 6.93 3.03
CA VAL A 15 -23.10 6.13 1.81
C VAL A 15 -23.95 6.69 0.67
N VAL A 16 -25.17 7.14 0.95
CA VAL A 16 -26.05 7.75 -0.06
C VAL A 16 -25.47 9.07 -0.57
N THR A 17 -24.95 9.94 0.30
CA THR A 17 -24.33 11.22 -0.12
C THR A 17 -23.04 11.02 -0.90
N ALA A 18 -22.23 10.01 -0.57
CA ALA A 18 -21.02 9.68 -1.34
C ALA A 18 -21.35 9.17 -2.75
N LEU A 19 -22.36 8.30 -2.88
CA LEU A 19 -22.76 7.74 -4.18
C LEU A 19 -23.50 8.77 -5.06
N TYR A 20 -24.33 9.64 -4.47
CA TYR A 20 -24.99 10.71 -5.22
C TYR A 20 -24.05 11.89 -5.54
N GLY A 21 -23.12 12.23 -4.65
CA GLY A 21 -22.12 13.28 -4.86
C GLY A 21 -21.18 12.99 -6.02
N TRP A 22 -20.84 11.71 -6.24
CA TRP A 22 -20.05 11.26 -7.39
C TRP A 22 -20.82 11.41 -8.72
N ARG A 23 -22.16 11.30 -8.70
CA ARG A 23 -23.01 11.37 -9.90
C ARG A 23 -23.39 12.80 -10.34
N ILE A 24 -23.30 13.81 -9.46
CA ILE A 24 -23.83 15.16 -9.71
C ILE A 24 -22.71 16.21 -9.96
N GLY A 25 -21.43 15.83 -9.91
CA GLY A 25 -20.34 16.73 -10.32
C GLY A 25 -20.16 17.98 -9.44
N TRP A 26 -20.81 18.03 -8.27
CA TRP A 26 -20.77 19.21 -7.38
C TRP A 26 -19.42 19.44 -6.69
N PHE A 27 -18.51 18.46 -6.70
CA PHE A 27 -17.13 18.66 -6.23
C PHE A 27 -16.30 19.59 -7.12
N ALA A 28 -16.77 19.96 -8.33
CA ALA A 28 -16.16 21.01 -9.14
C ALA A 28 -16.50 22.44 -8.66
N SER A 29 -17.44 22.61 -7.73
CA SER A 29 -17.99 23.92 -7.35
C SER A 29 -17.34 24.56 -6.11
N MET A 30 -16.19 24.07 -5.64
CA MET A 30 -15.49 24.65 -4.48
C MET A 30 -14.04 25.09 -4.76
N THR A 31 -13.70 25.37 -6.01
CA THR A 31 -12.45 26.04 -6.36
C THR A 31 -12.69 27.19 -7.34
N GLY A 32 -12.77 28.40 -6.80
CA GLY A 32 -12.35 29.65 -7.43
C GLY A 32 -13.13 30.14 -8.64
N ASN A 33 -14.14 30.99 -8.41
CA ASN A 33 -14.75 31.79 -9.46
C ASN A 33 -14.33 33.26 -9.28
N ASP A 34 -13.10 33.59 -9.67
CA ASP A 34 -12.69 34.97 -9.88
C ASP A 34 -13.29 35.47 -11.20
N ALA A 35 -14.15 36.47 -11.04
CA ALA A 35 -14.47 37.57 -11.96
C ALA A 35 -14.48 37.32 -13.49
N ALA A 36 -15.69 37.41 -14.03
CA ALA A 36 -16.07 38.22 -15.19
C ALA A 36 -14.95 38.72 -16.14
N ALA A 37 -15.03 38.33 -17.41
CA ALA A 37 -15.40 39.23 -18.51
C ALA A 37 -14.88 38.73 -19.87
N SER A 38 -15.73 38.95 -20.88
CA SER A 38 -15.35 39.23 -22.26
C SER A 38 -14.96 38.05 -23.17
N SER A 39 -16.02 37.49 -23.75
CA SER A 39 -16.09 37.03 -25.14
C SER A 39 -15.57 38.10 -26.11
N ALA A 40 -14.25 38.22 -26.30
CA ALA A 40 -13.68 39.16 -27.27
C ALA A 40 -12.31 38.77 -27.87
N THR A 41 -11.83 37.54 -27.65
CA THR A 41 -10.47 37.13 -28.11
C THR A 41 -10.44 35.90 -29.01
N ALA A 42 -11.61 35.38 -29.44
CA ALA A 42 -11.71 34.20 -30.30
C ALA A 42 -11.09 34.39 -31.71
N ASP A 43 -10.82 35.62 -32.16
CA ASP A 43 -10.31 35.89 -33.52
C ASP A 43 -8.81 36.19 -33.62
N ALA A 44 -8.06 36.31 -32.51
CA ALA A 44 -6.64 36.66 -32.56
C ALA A 44 -5.66 35.46 -32.40
N ALA A 45 -6.15 34.27 -32.06
CA ALA A 45 -5.29 33.16 -31.62
C ALA A 45 -5.06 32.04 -32.68
N ARG A 46 -5.40 32.28 -33.96
CA ARG A 46 -5.19 31.28 -35.04
C ARG A 46 -3.74 31.15 -35.55
N ASN A 47 -2.79 31.96 -35.05
CA ASN A 47 -1.42 32.05 -35.61
C ASN A 47 -0.29 31.77 -34.60
N THR A 48 -0.51 30.98 -33.56
CA THR A 48 0.58 30.50 -32.69
C THR A 48 0.86 29.01 -32.93
N PRO A 49 2.10 28.61 -33.25
CA PRO A 49 2.47 27.20 -33.25
C PRO A 49 2.25 26.67 -31.83
N GLN A 50 1.24 25.82 -31.64
CA GLN A 50 1.02 25.10 -30.39
C GLN A 50 2.15 24.09 -30.23
N GLN A 51 3.28 24.55 -29.71
CA GLN A 51 4.29 23.68 -29.13
C GLN A 51 3.59 22.90 -28.02
N LEU A 52 3.27 21.62 -28.28
CA LEU A 52 2.70 20.72 -27.28
C LEU A 52 3.66 20.73 -26.09
N ALA A 53 3.28 21.46 -25.03
CA ALA A 53 4.00 21.48 -23.78
C ALA A 53 3.93 20.05 -23.23
N ARG A 54 5.01 19.29 -23.40
CA ARG A 54 5.14 17.95 -22.85
C ARG A 54 5.14 18.12 -21.33
N SER A 55 3.99 17.87 -20.71
CA SER A 55 3.87 17.84 -19.26
C SER A 55 4.97 16.95 -18.71
N ALA A 56 5.73 17.48 -17.75
CA ALA A 56 6.81 16.73 -17.11
C ALA A 56 6.24 15.39 -16.59
N ALA A 57 6.93 14.29 -16.89
CA ALA A 57 6.51 12.97 -16.45
C ALA A 57 6.31 12.97 -14.92
N PRO A 58 5.26 12.30 -14.39
CA PRO A 58 5.02 12.23 -12.95
C PRO A 58 6.26 11.70 -12.24
N LYS A 59 6.74 12.41 -11.23
CA LYS A 59 7.85 11.93 -10.40
C LYS A 59 7.39 10.70 -9.60
N PRO A 60 8.24 9.66 -9.48
CA PRO A 60 7.91 8.49 -8.67
C PRO A 60 7.58 8.91 -7.22
N ASP A 61 6.46 8.43 -6.69
CA ASP A 61 6.10 8.64 -5.28
C ASP A 61 7.02 7.79 -4.38
N PRO A 62 7.80 8.42 -3.48
CA PRO A 62 8.68 7.72 -2.54
C PRO A 62 7.96 7.25 -1.27
N SER A 63 6.65 7.45 -1.13
CA SER A 63 5.91 7.06 0.07
C SER A 63 6.09 5.56 0.40
N PRO A 64 6.07 5.18 1.69
CA PRO A 64 6.17 3.77 2.10
C PRO A 64 5.07 2.90 1.47
N ALA A 65 3.85 3.44 1.35
CA ALA A 65 2.73 2.76 0.70
C ALA A 65 3.01 2.50 -0.79
N SER A 66 3.50 3.50 -1.52
CA SER A 66 3.88 3.34 -2.92
C SER A 66 5.04 2.36 -3.12
N LYS A 67 6.01 2.33 -2.19
CA LYS A 67 7.07 1.31 -2.20
C LYS A 67 6.51 -0.09 -1.99
N ALA A 68 5.66 -0.28 -0.98
CA ALA A 68 5.04 -1.57 -0.70
C ALA A 68 4.20 -2.06 -1.89
N HIS A 69 3.42 -1.18 -2.50
CA HIS A 69 2.65 -1.51 -3.71
C HIS A 69 3.54 -1.93 -4.87
N ARG A 70 4.65 -1.23 -5.12
CA ARG A 70 5.62 -1.64 -6.16
C ARG A 70 6.24 -3.00 -5.85
N MET A 71 6.65 -3.23 -4.61
CA MET A 71 7.24 -4.51 -4.17
C MET A 71 6.25 -5.67 -4.34
N VAL A 72 5.01 -5.53 -3.84
CA VAL A 72 3.99 -6.57 -3.99
C VAL A 72 3.64 -6.80 -5.46
N ASN A 73 3.55 -5.74 -6.27
CA ASN A 73 3.28 -5.88 -7.70
C ASN A 73 4.40 -6.60 -8.46
N ALA A 74 5.64 -6.48 -8.01
CA ALA A 74 6.80 -7.17 -8.59
C ALA A 74 6.90 -8.65 -8.16
N MET A 75 6.21 -9.07 -7.10
CA MET A 75 6.20 -10.47 -6.65
C MET A 75 5.36 -11.36 -7.57
N ASP A 76 5.83 -12.58 -7.82
CA ASP A 76 5.00 -13.65 -8.36
C ASP A 76 3.93 -14.11 -7.34
N MET A 77 3.00 -14.97 -7.78
CA MET A 77 1.89 -15.40 -6.95
C MET A 77 2.35 -16.25 -5.76
N ASP A 78 3.33 -17.14 -5.97
CA ASP A 78 3.84 -18.03 -4.92
C ASP A 78 4.52 -17.24 -3.81
N THR A 79 5.31 -16.23 -4.17
CA THR A 79 5.92 -15.28 -3.23
C THR A 79 4.85 -14.53 -2.46
N ARG A 80 3.82 -13.99 -3.13
CA ARG A 80 2.72 -13.28 -2.44
C ARG A 80 1.99 -14.17 -1.44
N ILE A 81 1.75 -15.44 -1.78
CA ILE A 81 1.13 -16.41 -0.88
C ILE A 81 2.07 -16.68 0.30
N GLY A 82 3.36 -16.89 0.05
CA GLY A 82 4.37 -17.10 1.09
C GLY A 82 4.42 -15.96 2.10
N GLN A 83 4.27 -14.70 1.64
CA GLN A 83 4.24 -13.53 2.53
C GLN A 83 3.07 -13.54 3.54
N LEU A 84 2.00 -14.30 3.28
CA LEU A 84 0.85 -14.44 4.18
C LEU A 84 1.02 -15.57 5.20
N VAL A 85 2.05 -16.41 5.04
CA VAL A 85 2.29 -17.59 5.88
C VAL A 85 3.18 -17.25 7.07
N MET A 86 2.91 -17.91 8.20
CA MET A 86 3.71 -17.84 9.42
C MET A 86 4.18 -19.23 9.83
N ALA A 87 5.49 -19.39 10.04
CA ALA A 87 6.09 -20.64 10.53
C ALA A 87 6.53 -20.50 12.00
N PRO A 88 6.24 -21.47 12.88
CA PRO A 88 6.73 -21.42 14.25
C PRO A 88 8.16 -21.94 14.37
N LEU A 89 8.99 -21.24 15.14
CA LEU A 89 10.28 -21.75 15.64
C LEU A 89 10.19 -21.94 17.16
N TYR A 90 10.32 -23.17 17.62
CA TYR A 90 10.31 -23.50 19.04
C TYR A 90 11.71 -23.46 19.66
N ALA A 91 11.80 -23.03 20.91
CA ALA A 91 13.04 -23.08 21.68
C ALA A 91 13.63 -24.50 21.70
N GLY A 92 14.91 -24.61 21.36
CA GLY A 92 15.62 -25.90 21.25
C GLY A 92 15.60 -26.52 19.85
N ASN A 93 14.76 -26.03 18.93
CA ASN A 93 14.83 -26.44 17.53
C ASN A 93 15.90 -25.63 16.78
N ASP A 94 16.53 -26.27 15.80
CA ASP A 94 17.48 -25.61 14.91
C ASP A 94 16.73 -24.68 13.92
N PRO A 95 17.08 -23.38 13.82
CA PRO A 95 16.50 -22.49 12.83
C PRO A 95 16.71 -22.95 11.38
N ALA A 96 17.73 -23.77 11.10
CA ALA A 96 17.96 -24.35 9.78
C ALA A 96 16.81 -25.24 9.30
N SER A 97 15.98 -25.76 10.21
CA SER A 97 14.76 -26.49 9.87
C SER A 97 13.75 -25.67 9.07
N LEU A 98 13.81 -24.33 9.16
CA LEU A 98 12.95 -23.41 8.42
C LEU A 98 13.59 -22.88 7.13
N ALA A 99 14.85 -23.22 6.83
CA ALA A 99 15.59 -22.63 5.72
C ALA A 99 14.88 -22.82 4.37
N SER A 100 14.41 -24.04 4.05
CA SER A 100 13.68 -24.30 2.80
C SER A 100 12.30 -23.66 2.76
N LEU A 101 11.63 -23.52 3.91
CA LEU A 101 10.35 -22.81 3.98
C LEU A 101 10.51 -21.32 3.69
N ILE A 102 11.59 -20.71 4.15
CA ILE A 102 11.87 -19.28 3.93
C ILE A 102 12.41 -19.06 2.51
N ALA A 103 13.39 -19.86 2.09
CA ALA A 103 14.08 -19.69 0.81
C ALA A 103 13.23 -20.13 -0.39
N ASP A 104 12.63 -21.33 -0.32
CA ASP A 104 11.96 -21.95 -1.47
C ASP A 104 10.44 -21.67 -1.48
N ARG A 105 9.83 -21.48 -0.29
CA ARG A 105 8.39 -21.19 -0.17
C ARG A 105 8.08 -19.75 0.25
N HIS A 106 9.09 -18.91 0.37
CA HIS A 106 8.94 -17.47 0.61
C HIS A 106 8.09 -17.12 1.84
N VAL A 107 8.13 -17.94 2.90
CA VAL A 107 7.41 -17.67 4.15
C VAL A 107 7.81 -16.29 4.68
N GLY A 108 6.83 -15.39 4.82
CA GLY A 108 7.06 -13.99 5.18
C GLY A 108 7.22 -13.73 6.67
N SER A 109 6.84 -14.67 7.54
CA SER A 109 6.90 -14.48 8.98
C SER A 109 7.29 -15.74 9.74
N VAL A 110 8.09 -15.55 10.79
CA VAL A 110 8.47 -16.61 11.73
C VAL A 110 8.08 -16.18 13.14
N LEU A 111 7.41 -17.09 13.86
CA LEU A 111 7.01 -16.89 15.24
C LEU A 111 7.95 -17.67 16.16
N ILE A 112 8.83 -16.97 16.86
CA ILE A 112 9.79 -17.57 17.79
C ILE A 112 9.13 -17.73 19.17
N ILE A 113 8.99 -18.97 19.64
CA ILE A 113 8.20 -19.31 20.84
C ILE A 113 8.88 -20.35 21.74
N GLY A 114 8.42 -20.45 22.98
CA GLY A 114 8.91 -21.40 23.97
C GLY A 114 9.95 -20.80 24.93
N LYS A 115 10.55 -21.68 25.76
CA LYS A 115 11.47 -21.27 26.82
C LYS A 115 12.91 -21.21 26.32
N TRP A 116 13.35 -20.01 25.94
CA TRP A 116 14.73 -19.74 25.52
C TRP A 116 15.63 -19.54 26.75
N THR A 117 16.46 -20.53 27.08
CA THR A 117 17.34 -20.50 28.27
C THR A 117 18.61 -19.67 28.06
N GLY A 118 19.01 -19.44 26.80
CA GLY A 118 20.13 -18.55 26.46
C GLY A 118 19.76 -17.06 26.44
N GLY A 119 18.54 -16.71 26.87
CA GLY A 119 18.04 -15.34 26.91
C GLY A 119 17.99 -14.67 25.54
N VAL A 120 18.00 -13.33 25.54
CA VAL A 120 17.86 -12.50 24.32
C VAL A 120 18.95 -12.76 23.28
N ALA A 121 20.16 -13.12 23.71
CA ALA A 121 21.27 -13.40 22.80
C ALA A 121 21.00 -14.65 21.95
N SER A 122 20.43 -15.70 22.54
CA SER A 122 20.06 -16.91 21.80
C SER A 122 18.92 -16.69 20.82
N VAL A 123 17.93 -15.87 21.19
CA VAL A 123 16.84 -15.48 20.29
C VAL A 123 17.39 -14.66 19.11
N ARG A 124 18.29 -13.71 19.39
CA ARG A 124 18.93 -12.89 18.36
C ARG A 124 19.75 -13.72 17.39
N ALA A 125 20.53 -14.68 17.87
CA ALA A 125 21.31 -15.56 16.99
C ALA A 125 20.40 -16.39 16.06
N ALA A 126 19.27 -16.89 16.58
CA ALA A 126 18.28 -17.58 15.76
C ALA A 126 17.64 -16.65 14.72
N ASP A 127 17.28 -15.43 15.11
CA ASP A 127 16.72 -14.40 14.22
C ASP A 127 17.70 -14.01 13.10
N ASP A 128 18.96 -13.73 13.44
CA ASP A 128 20.02 -13.40 12.48
C ASP A 128 20.20 -14.55 11.45
N GLN A 129 20.13 -15.80 11.90
CA GLN A 129 20.20 -16.97 11.01
C GLN A 129 18.97 -17.07 10.08
N LEU A 130 17.76 -16.87 10.61
CA LEU A 130 16.53 -16.88 9.80
C LEU A 130 16.53 -15.77 8.75
N GLN A 131 16.96 -14.57 9.14
CA GLN A 131 17.07 -13.42 8.25
C GLN A 131 18.10 -13.68 7.14
N GLY A 132 19.13 -14.47 7.41
CA GLY A 132 20.10 -14.94 6.41
C GLY A 132 19.51 -15.83 5.31
N TYR A 133 18.36 -16.47 5.55
CA TYR A 133 17.66 -17.25 4.53
C TYR A 133 16.68 -16.42 3.69
N ALA A 134 16.31 -15.22 4.15
CA ALA A 134 15.33 -14.40 3.48
C ALA A 134 15.88 -13.87 2.15
N PRO A 135 15.19 -14.08 1.02
CA PRO A 135 15.63 -13.58 -0.27
C PRO A 135 15.52 -12.06 -0.36
N VAL A 136 16.46 -11.43 -1.06
CA VAL A 136 16.46 -9.97 -1.28
C VAL A 136 15.49 -9.64 -2.42
N ILE A 137 14.32 -9.10 -2.08
CA ILE A 137 13.35 -8.63 -3.07
C ILE A 137 13.76 -7.21 -3.51
N THR A 138 14.28 -7.09 -4.72
CA THR A 138 14.61 -5.80 -5.35
C THR A 138 13.41 -5.32 -6.16
N ALA A 139 12.99 -4.07 -5.98
CA ALA A 139 11.84 -3.44 -6.64
C ALA A 139 12.22 -2.14 -7.35
#